data_AF-A0A958URG2-F1
#
_entry.id   AF-A0A958URG2-F1
#
_cell.length_a   1.000
_cell.length_b   1.000
_cell.length_c   1.000
_cell.angle_alpha   90.00
_cell.angle_beta   90.00
_cell.angle_gamma   90.00
#
_symmetry.space_group_name_H-M   'P 1'
#
loop_
_entity.id
_entity.type
_entity.pdbx_description
1 polymer ?
#
loop_
_entity_poly.entity_id
_entity_poly.type
_entity_poly.pdbx_seq_one_letter_code
_entity_poly.pdbx_strand_id
1 'polypeptide(L)'
;MFQNVGELLDIRKGRGIYNTYNAKSFLMRWPLDHIFVSAEFRLIAIKLGQDINSDHLPTYAKLSFEPEKAAEQQPEKPSEKQLKNAKEQAERVQL
;
A
#
# COMPACT_ATOMS: atom_id res chain seq x y z
N MET A 1 3.66 4.31 8.50
CA MET A 1 4.37 3.24 9.24
C MET A 1 4.80 2.13 8.30
N PHE A 2 3.88 1.43 7.64
CA PHE A 2 4.19 0.29 6.75
C PHE A 2 5.20 0.57 5.63
N GLN A 3 5.00 1.61 4.81
CA GLN A 3 5.95 1.94 3.73
C GLN A 3 7.37 2.22 4.26
N ASN A 4 7.50 3.05 5.30
CA ASN A 4 8.80 3.55 5.73
C ASN A 4 9.49 2.55 6.66
N VAL A 5 8.83 2.15 7.75
CA VAL A 5 9.41 1.26 8.77
C VAL A 5 9.48 -0.18 8.28
N GLY A 6 8.53 -0.59 7.45
CA GLY A 6 8.56 -1.90 6.81
C GLY A 6 9.42 -1.94 5.55
N GLU A 7 9.97 -0.81 5.11
CA GLU A 7 10.75 -0.69 3.87
C GLU A 7 9.99 -1.33 2.69
N LEU A 8 8.77 -0.84 2.43
CA LEU A 8 7.90 -1.33 1.36
C LEU A 8 7.48 -0.21 0.41
N LEU A 9 7.28 -0.57 -0.85
CA LEU A 9 6.80 0.31 -1.91
C LEU A 9 5.27 0.28 -1.99
N ASP A 10 4.65 1.44 -2.09
CA ASP A 10 3.23 1.55 -2.41
C ASP A 10 3.03 1.60 -3.91
N ILE A 11 2.45 0.53 -4.45
CA ILE A 11 2.25 0.38 -5.89
C ILE A 11 1.21 1.36 -6.46
N ARG A 12 0.47 2.09 -5.61
CA ARG A 12 -0.53 3.08 -6.04
C ARG A 12 0.07 4.47 -6.25
N LYS A 13 1.24 4.77 -5.67
CA LYS A 13 1.89 6.09 -5.78
C LYS A 13 2.11 6.46 -7.26
N GLY A 14 1.72 7.68 -7.63
CA GLY A 14 1.90 8.23 -8.98
C GLY A 14 0.98 7.65 -10.07
N ARG A 15 -0.05 6.87 -9.72
CA ARG A 15 -0.87 6.10 -10.69
C ARG A 15 -2.38 6.40 -10.64
N GLY A 16 -2.76 7.50 -9.99
CA GLY A 16 -4.15 7.93 -9.84
C GLY A 16 -4.75 7.56 -8.49
N ILE A 17 -6.08 7.72 -8.38
CA ILE A 17 -6.82 7.50 -7.15
C ILE A 17 -7.60 6.19 -7.25
N TYR A 18 -7.26 5.23 -6.39
CA TYR A 18 -7.95 3.94 -6.28
C TYR A 18 -8.93 3.99 -5.10
N ASN A 19 -10.10 4.60 -5.32
CA ASN A 19 -11.13 4.75 -4.30
C ASN A 19 -11.84 3.41 -4.04
N THR A 20 -11.39 2.69 -3.02
CA THR A 20 -11.95 1.37 -2.71
C THR A 20 -13.14 1.43 -1.76
N TYR A 21 -13.30 2.48 -0.95
CA TYR A 21 -14.39 2.60 0.03
C TYR A 21 -14.95 4.01 0.04
N ASN A 22 -16.25 4.29 0.14
CA ASN A 22 -17.38 3.40 0.34
C ASN A 22 -18.03 3.02 -1.01
N ALA A 23 -18.07 1.74 -1.35
CA ALA A 23 -18.63 1.27 -2.63
C ALA A 23 -20.09 1.71 -2.83
N LYS A 24 -20.86 1.91 -1.75
CA LYS A 24 -22.28 2.29 -1.78
C LYS A 24 -22.54 3.78 -1.99
N SER A 25 -21.52 4.64 -1.88
CA SER A 25 -21.69 6.09 -2.01
C SER A 25 -20.61 6.71 -2.88
N PHE A 26 -20.96 7.08 -4.12
CA PHE A 26 -20.00 7.68 -5.06
C PHE A 26 -19.35 8.97 -4.52
N LEU A 27 -20.10 9.80 -3.79
CA LEU A 27 -19.60 11.05 -3.22
C LEU A 27 -18.65 10.82 -2.03
N MET A 28 -18.87 9.74 -1.28
CA MET A 28 -18.08 9.37 -0.10
C MET A 28 -17.10 8.23 -0.42
N ARG A 29 -16.54 8.24 -1.63
CA ARG A 29 -15.50 7.29 -2.06
C ARG A 29 -14.10 7.89 -1.86
N TRP A 30 -13.22 7.15 -1.18
CA TRP A 30 -11.83 7.46 -0.86
C TRP A 30 -10.95 6.18 -0.90
N PRO A 31 -9.62 6.31 -0.99
CA PRO A 31 -8.72 5.17 -1.13
C PRO A 31 -8.37 4.58 0.24
N LEU A 32 -9.09 3.54 0.65
CA LEU A 32 -8.86 2.91 1.96
C LEU A 32 -7.88 1.73 1.89
N ASP A 33 -7.94 0.92 0.84
CA ASP A 33 -7.11 -0.29 0.75
C ASP A 33 -5.74 -0.01 0.14
N HIS A 34 -4.72 -0.59 0.76
CA HIS A 34 -3.31 -0.39 0.42
C HIS A 34 -2.71 -1.70 -0.06
N ILE A 35 -1.85 -1.64 -1.08
CA ILE A 35 -1.02 -2.77 -1.51
C ILE A 35 0.44 -2.32 -1.42
N PHE A 36 1.20 -2.99 -0.57
CA PHE A 36 2.63 -2.76 -0.38
C PHE A 36 3.42 -3.96 -0.86
N VAL A 37 4.54 -3.72 -1.52
CA VAL A 37 5.43 -4.77 -2.04
C VAL A 37 6.88 -4.47 -1.69
N SER A 38 7.70 -5.51 -1.54
CA SER A 38 9.15 -5.37 -1.42
C SER A 38 9.78 -5.00 -2.78
N ALA A 39 11.05 -4.58 -2.77
CA ALA A 39 11.72 -4.04 -3.95
C ALA A 39 11.86 -5.05 -5.11
N GLU A 40 11.81 -6.36 -4.82
CA GLU A 40 11.87 -7.44 -5.81
C GLU A 40 10.60 -7.55 -6.66
N PHE A 41 9.48 -6.96 -6.23
CA PHE A 41 8.24 -7.02 -6.99
C PHE A 41 7.98 -5.72 -7.75
N ARG A 42 7.69 -5.84 -9.04
CA ARG A 42 7.39 -4.70 -9.90
C ARG A 42 5.97 -4.72 -10.40
N LEU A 43 5.32 -3.56 -10.36
CA LEU A 43 3.95 -3.42 -10.82
C LEU A 43 3.88 -3.51 -12.36
N ILE A 44 3.12 -4.49 -12.86
CA ILE A 44 2.74 -4.59 -14.28
C ILE A 44 1.42 -3.87 -14.52
N ALA A 45 0.42 -4.13 -13.70
CA ALA A 45 -0.91 -3.53 -13.83
C ALA A 45 -1.63 -3.47 -12.49
N ILE A 46 -2.43 -2.43 -12.30
CA ILE A 46 -3.34 -2.28 -11.16
C ILE A 46 -4.71 -1.84 -11.69
N LYS A 47 -5.78 -2.40 -11.13
CA LYS A 47 -7.16 -2.11 -11.53
C LYS A 47 -8.06 -2.10 -10.31
N LEU A 48 -9.06 -1.22 -10.35
CA LEU A 48 -10.20 -1.28 -9.44
C LEU A 48 -11.28 -2.15 -10.09
N GLY A 49 -11.80 -3.10 -9.32
CA GLY A 49 -12.88 -4.00 -9.74
C GLY A 49 -14.24 -3.33 -9.71
N GLN A 50 -15.24 -4.07 -10.20
CA GLN A 50 -16.64 -3.68 -10.13
C GLN A 50 -17.23 -3.93 -8.73
N ASP A 51 -18.40 -3.34 -8.47
CA ASP A 51 -19.17 -3.60 -7.26
C ASP A 51 -19.56 -5.09 -7.17
N ILE A 52 -19.36 -5.65 -5.99
CA ILE A 52 -19.66 -7.06 -5.65
C ILE A 52 -20.60 -7.14 -4.44
N ASN A 53 -21.37 -6.09 -4.16
CA ASN A 53 -22.22 -5.92 -2.98
C ASN A 53 -21.46 -5.91 -1.64
N SER A 54 -20.18 -5.53 -1.68
CA SER A 54 -19.37 -5.23 -0.49
C SER A 54 -19.43 -3.72 -0.18
N ASP A 55 -18.98 -3.31 0.99
CA ASP A 55 -18.67 -1.90 1.28
C ASP A 55 -17.36 -1.43 0.65
N HIS A 56 -16.54 -2.37 0.13
CA HIS A 56 -15.33 -2.12 -0.64
C HIS A 56 -15.46 -2.54 -2.11
N LEU A 57 -14.80 -1.80 -3.01
CA LEU A 57 -14.50 -2.22 -4.37
C LEU A 57 -13.20 -3.06 -4.37
N PRO A 58 -13.18 -4.24 -5.01
CA PRO A 58 -11.99 -5.08 -5.07
C PRO A 58 -10.82 -4.36 -5.75
N THR A 59 -9.60 -4.57 -5.27
CA THR A 59 -8.39 -4.10 -5.97
C THR A 59 -7.64 -5.30 -6.55
N TYR A 60 -7.24 -5.18 -7.82
CA TYR A 60 -6.43 -6.17 -8.52
C TYR A 60 -5.05 -5.58 -8.82
N ALA A 61 -4.00 -6.35 -8.53
CA ALA A 61 -2.63 -6.04 -8.92
C ALA A 61 -1.98 -7.24 -9.62
N LYS A 62 -1.30 -6.97 -10.72
CA LYS A 62 -0.41 -7.90 -11.43
C LYS A 62 1.03 -7.46 -11.20
N LEU A 63 1.84 -8.36 -10.67
CA LEU A 63 3.24 -8.10 -10.32
C LEU A 63 4.16 -9.04 -11.11
N SER A 64 5.34 -8.56 -11.48
CA SER A 64 6.48 -9.41 -11.83
C SER A 64 7.39 -9.56 -10.61
N PHE A 65 8.03 -10.72 -10.49
CA PHE A 65 9.09 -10.96 -9.52
C PHE A 65 10.44 -10.82 -10.24
N GLU A 66 11.21 -9.80 -9.86
CA GLU A 66 12.45 -9.35 -10.50
C GLU A 66 13.53 -9.06 -9.44
N PRO A 67 14.00 -10.07 -8.67
CA PRO A 67 14.94 -9.85 -7.57
C PRO A 67 16.27 -9.22 -8.03
N GLU A 68 16.75 -9.58 -9.21
CA GLU A 68 17.97 -9.01 -9.82
C GLU A 68 17.87 -7.49 -10.08
N LYS A 69 16.64 -6.94 -10.12
CA LYS A 69 16.37 -5.52 -10.34
C LYS A 69 15.92 -4.77 -9.10
N ALA A 70 15.95 -5.40 -7.92
CA ALA A 70 15.46 -4.78 -6.68
C ALA A 70 16.16 -3.45 -6.37
N ALA A 71 17.46 -3.35 -6.70
CA ALA A 71 18.25 -2.13 -6.52
C ALA A 71 17.69 -0.89 -7.27
N GLU A 72 16.90 -1.09 -8.34
CA GLU A 72 16.33 -0.01 -9.15
C GLU A 72 15.16 0.73 -8.47
N GLN A 73 14.56 0.16 -7.43
CA GLN A 73 13.37 0.73 -6.76
C GLN A 73 13.42 0.53 -5.24
N GLN A 74 14.53 0.86 -4.61
CA GLN A 74 14.63 0.75 -3.16
C GLN A 74 13.72 1.78 -2.45
N PRO A 75 12.98 1.37 -1.41
CA PRO A 75 12.22 2.28 -0.58
C PRO A 75 13.17 3.18 0.22
N GLU A 76 12.67 4.35 0.62
CA GLU A 76 13.42 5.22 1.53
C GLU A 76 13.56 4.55 2.90
N LYS A 77 14.78 4.56 3.44
CA LYS A 77 15.02 4.07 4.80
C LYS A 77 14.27 4.93 5.82
N PRO A 78 13.69 4.32 6.87
CA PRO A 78 13.00 5.07 7.89
C PRO A 78 13.97 5.96 8.67
N SER A 79 13.52 7.16 9.05
CA SER A 79 14.27 8.02 9.97
C SER A 79 14.19 7.50 11.41
N GLU A 80 15.13 7.92 12.25
CA GLU A 80 15.14 7.57 13.69
C GLU A 80 13.82 7.94 14.37
N LYS A 81 13.24 9.09 14.01
CA LYS A 81 11.93 9.52 14.52
C LYS A 81 10.81 8.56 14.13
N GLN A 82 10.81 8.07 12.89
CA GLN A 82 9.82 7.11 12.40
C GLN A 82 9.95 5.76 13.13
N LEU A 83 11.19 5.31 13.36
CA LEU A 83 11.46 4.09 14.12
C LEU A 83 11.01 4.23 15.59
N LYS A 84 11.32 5.36 16.23
CA LYS A 84 10.88 5.65 17.60
C LYS A 84 9.35 5.62 17.71
N ASN A 85 8.66 6.34 16.83
CA ASN A 85 7.20 6.40 16.83
C ASN A 85 6.57 5.01 16.63
N ALA A 86 7.15 4.17 15.77
CA ALA A 86 6.63 2.82 15.54
C ALA A 86 6.80 1.93 16.77
N LYS A 87 7.93 2.02 17.49
CA LYS A 87 8.13 1.31 18.76
C LYS A 87 7.11 1.72 19.81
N GLU A 88 6.93 3.02 20.02
CA GLU A 88 5.93 3.53 20.98
C GLU A 88 4.50 3.06 20.65
N GLN A 89 4.13 3.02 19.36
CA GLN A 89 2.83 2.50 18.95
C GLN A 89 2.68 1.00 19.24
N ALA A 90 3.72 0.20 18.95
CA ALA A 90 3.71 -1.23 19.22
C ALA A 90 3.56 -1.53 20.73
N GLU A 91 4.23 -0.76 21.58
CA GLU A 91 4.16 -0.90 23.04
C GLU A 91 2.78 -0.50 23.59
N ARG A 92 2.15 0.55 23.06
CA ARG A 92 0.81 1.00 23.50
C ARG A 92 -0.31 0.01 23.21
N VAL A 93 -0.17 -0.83 22.18
CA VAL A 93 -1.18 -1.84 21.81
C VAL A 93 -1.07 -3.09 22.70
N GLN A 94 0.02 -3.26 23.43
CA GLN A 94 0.23 -4.39 24.35
C GLN A 94 -0.28 -4.12 25.78
N LEU A 95 -0.93 -2.98 26.02
CA LEU A 95 -1.59 -2.58 27.27
C LEU A 95 -3.12 -2.63 27.10
#